data_AF-A0A8J2K5A8-F1
#
_entry.id   AF-A0A8J2K5A8-F1
#
_cell.length_a   1.000
_cell.length_b   1.000
_cell.length_c   1.000
_cell.angle_alpha   90.00
_cell.angle_beta   90.00
_cell.angle_gamma   90.00
#
_symmetry.space_group_name_H-M   'P 1'
#
loop_
_entity.id
_entity.type
_entity.pdbx_description
1 polymer ?
#
loop_
_entity_poly.entity_id
_entity_poly.type
_entity_poly.pdbx_seq_one_letter_code
_entity_poly.pdbx_strand_id
1 'polypeptide(L)'
;MYKIGLAILVWLYLQPMAVSKVANFSRKGEKCGSDSKGLCDPAVNLECSQGVCDCKSGYTISRNGTKCLEIARNGLESPCEESIQCWKSLLGRLSECNIATNKCSCYESETLPIVFHQGRCYYGEILGENCQIDGLCSMTTINAICKMGLCQCKDGYVPSWDKSRCLPIATQGLNSACEENIQCEKSPLGTLSECNQDRMQCECYQIPMVPTVFHQGRCYFGAGLGDLCQVVSQCTSKVRNSVCGKDGKCRCQEGFTVAENHTACVYVPTLIPPVAADAESDRPECTDNDDCLVLGYFSRCNVSRGKCECYNPDTKAVIKEHRGNGNNSSSRGNKCYSNKYMGQTCKFHKQCSVVTENAVCYKGMCECNETSVANKEGRKCLLIIETLESPCDEDVQCTRSPLGPLSSCNLGTKRCECTQYFPVVYHEPRCYLKRELGASCESNFECQEDSESFAECLRGRCSCGGNSSISKNHTCIVVEPLKILSLSAGVNQNFNFQLFIWMWVVAISLQFLGAT
;
A
#
# COMPACT_ATOMS: atom_id res chain seq x y z
N MET A 1 8.44 -7.51 -110.59
CA MET A 1 7.87 -8.80 -111.04
C MET A 1 7.42 -9.52 -109.77
N TYR A 2 6.17 -9.78 -109.42
CA TYR A 2 4.88 -9.78 -110.09
C TYR A 2 3.82 -9.21 -109.13
N LYS A 3 2.73 -8.69 -109.70
CA LYS A 3 1.58 -8.07 -109.04
C LYS A 3 0.37 -8.98 -109.29
N ILE A 4 -0.67 -8.87 -108.44
CA ILE A 4 -2.07 -9.33 -108.62
C ILE A 4 -2.26 -10.82 -108.31
N GLY A 5 -3.25 -11.30 -107.54
CA GLY A 5 -4.40 -10.71 -106.85
C GLY A 5 -5.36 -11.84 -106.46
N LEU A 6 -6.30 -11.60 -105.54
CA LEU A 6 -7.72 -11.98 -105.63
C LEU A 6 -8.38 -11.76 -104.26
N ALA A 7 -9.37 -10.86 -104.24
CA ALA A 7 -10.34 -10.73 -103.18
C ALA A 7 -11.47 -11.75 -103.40
N ILE A 8 -11.82 -12.52 -102.37
CA ILE A 8 -13.08 -13.27 -102.30
C ILE A 8 -13.75 -12.95 -100.96
N LEU A 9 -14.91 -12.33 -101.06
CA LEU A 9 -15.89 -12.11 -100.01
C LEU A 9 -16.43 -13.45 -99.51
N VAL A 10 -16.38 -13.69 -98.20
CA VAL A 10 -17.24 -14.68 -97.53
C VAL A 10 -17.86 -14.01 -96.31
N TRP A 11 -19.13 -13.63 -96.49
CA TRP A 11 -20.11 -13.51 -95.41
C TRP A 11 -20.51 -14.93 -94.98
N LEU A 12 -20.33 -15.30 -93.71
CA LEU A 12 -21.12 -16.36 -93.03
C LEU A 12 -20.92 -16.29 -91.50
N TYR A 13 -22.00 -15.88 -90.83
CA TYR A 13 -22.48 -16.35 -89.51
C TYR A 13 -21.50 -16.46 -88.33
N LEU A 14 -21.46 -15.39 -87.51
CA LEU A 14 -21.24 -15.50 -86.07
C LEU A 14 -22.61 -15.70 -85.39
N GLN A 15 -22.87 -16.90 -84.88
CA GLN A 15 -23.90 -17.10 -83.86
C GLN A 15 -23.34 -16.62 -82.50
N PRO A 16 -24.04 -15.75 -81.76
CA PRO A 16 -23.71 -15.51 -80.37
C PRO A 16 -24.15 -16.70 -79.52
N MET A 17 -23.20 -17.30 -78.81
CA MET A 17 -23.47 -18.24 -77.72
C MET A 17 -24.35 -17.55 -76.67
N ALA A 18 -25.34 -18.29 -76.19
CA ALA A 18 -26.26 -17.88 -75.14
C ALA A 18 -25.50 -17.38 -73.89
N VAL A 19 -25.70 -16.11 -73.54
CA VAL A 19 -25.35 -15.58 -72.23
C VAL A 19 -26.28 -16.22 -71.21
N SER A 20 -25.72 -17.08 -70.36
CA SER A 20 -26.40 -17.62 -69.18
C SER A 20 -26.97 -16.46 -68.35
N LYS A 21 -28.26 -16.52 -68.03
CA LYS A 21 -28.91 -15.58 -67.10
C LYS A 21 -28.15 -15.62 -65.78
N VAL A 22 -27.36 -14.58 -65.50
CA VAL A 22 -26.85 -14.32 -64.15
C VAL A 22 -28.07 -14.10 -63.27
N ALA A 23 -28.34 -15.05 -62.37
CA ALA A 23 -29.35 -14.86 -61.34
C ALA A 23 -28.92 -13.64 -60.50
N ASN A 24 -29.76 -12.62 -60.44
CA ASN A 24 -29.53 -11.46 -59.56
C ASN A 24 -29.78 -11.92 -58.13
N PHE A 25 -28.70 -12.33 -57.45
CA PHE A 25 -28.76 -12.66 -56.04
C PHE A 25 -28.69 -11.38 -55.20
N SER A 26 -29.51 -11.33 -54.15
CA SER A 26 -29.55 -10.23 -53.20
C SER A 26 -28.42 -10.35 -52.17
N ARG A 27 -27.81 -9.22 -51.85
CA ARG A 27 -26.74 -9.11 -50.85
C ARG A 27 -27.30 -9.07 -49.43
N LYS A 28 -26.45 -9.29 -48.43
CA LYS A 28 -26.86 -9.18 -47.02
C LYS A 28 -27.49 -7.81 -46.74
N GLY A 29 -28.61 -7.79 -46.02
CA GLY A 29 -29.34 -6.57 -45.67
C GLY A 29 -30.37 -6.15 -46.71
N GLU A 30 -30.36 -6.76 -47.90
CA GLU A 30 -31.39 -6.53 -48.90
C GLU A 30 -32.66 -7.34 -48.61
N LYS A 31 -33.80 -6.80 -49.05
CA LYS A 31 -35.10 -7.45 -48.87
C LYS A 31 -35.18 -8.74 -49.70
N CYS A 32 -35.72 -9.78 -49.09
CA CYS A 32 -35.95 -11.09 -49.71
C CYS A 32 -37.36 -11.61 -49.35
N GLY A 33 -37.85 -12.59 -50.12
CA GLY A 33 -39.17 -13.19 -49.92
C GLY A 33 -40.11 -13.00 -51.11
N SER A 34 -41.36 -13.45 -50.95
CA SER A 34 -42.37 -13.61 -52.01
C SER A 34 -42.66 -12.34 -52.83
N ASP A 35 -42.49 -11.17 -52.21
CA ASP A 35 -42.80 -9.86 -52.82
C ASP A 35 -41.57 -9.16 -53.42
N SER A 36 -40.38 -9.74 -53.28
CA SER A 36 -39.11 -9.19 -53.77
C SER A 36 -38.41 -10.18 -54.71
N LYS A 37 -38.03 -9.75 -55.92
CA LYS A 37 -37.33 -10.59 -56.92
C LYS A 37 -35.93 -11.08 -56.51
N GLY A 38 -35.45 -10.68 -55.33
CA GLY A 38 -34.12 -11.01 -54.82
C GLY A 38 -34.10 -12.36 -54.12
N LEU A 39 -33.35 -13.31 -54.68
CA LEU A 39 -33.00 -14.57 -54.00
C LEU A 39 -31.67 -14.32 -53.26
N CYS A 40 -31.58 -14.63 -51.96
CA CYS A 40 -30.30 -14.53 -51.25
C CYS A 40 -29.29 -15.51 -51.84
N ASP A 41 -28.03 -15.10 -51.99
CA ASP A 41 -26.99 -15.95 -52.58
C ASP A 41 -26.62 -17.13 -51.64
N PRO A 42 -26.97 -18.38 -51.99
CA PRO A 42 -26.64 -19.53 -51.15
C PRO A 42 -25.16 -19.88 -51.21
N ALA A 43 -24.41 -19.46 -52.24
CA ALA A 43 -22.97 -19.74 -52.36
C ALA A 43 -22.13 -19.04 -51.29
N VAL A 44 -22.66 -17.97 -50.68
CA VAL A 44 -22.05 -17.25 -49.55
C VAL A 44 -22.75 -17.51 -48.21
N ASN A 45 -23.52 -18.60 -48.11
CA ASN A 45 -24.27 -19.00 -46.90
C ASN A 45 -25.27 -17.93 -46.40
N LEU A 46 -25.95 -17.22 -47.31
CA LEU A 46 -27.06 -16.33 -46.95
C LEU A 46 -28.40 -17.07 -47.01
N GLU A 47 -29.27 -16.77 -46.05
CA GLU A 47 -30.67 -17.22 -46.01
C GLU A 47 -31.61 -16.04 -45.79
N CYS A 48 -32.85 -16.16 -46.27
CA CYS A 48 -33.86 -15.14 -46.06
C CYS A 48 -34.45 -15.26 -44.65
N SER A 49 -34.12 -14.32 -43.77
CA SER A 49 -34.61 -14.28 -42.39
C SER A 49 -35.35 -12.97 -42.16
N GLN A 50 -36.61 -13.04 -41.72
CA GLN A 50 -37.47 -11.86 -41.48
C GLN A 50 -37.60 -10.90 -42.68
N GLY A 51 -37.58 -11.45 -43.90
CA GLY A 51 -37.71 -10.65 -45.13
C GLY A 51 -36.43 -9.91 -45.54
N VAL A 52 -35.29 -10.24 -44.94
CA VAL A 52 -33.97 -9.69 -45.26
C VAL A 52 -32.94 -10.82 -45.41
N CYS A 53 -32.00 -10.71 -46.35
CA CYS A 53 -30.92 -11.67 -46.47
C CYS A 53 -29.95 -11.53 -45.27
N ASP A 54 -29.80 -12.60 -44.50
CA ASP A 54 -28.83 -12.70 -43.38
C ASP A 54 -28.00 -13.99 -43.49
N CYS A 55 -26.92 -14.08 -42.72
CA CYS A 55 -26.11 -15.29 -42.69
C CYS A 55 -26.91 -16.46 -42.09
N LYS A 56 -26.74 -17.64 -42.70
CA LYS A 56 -27.36 -18.88 -42.23
C LYS A 56 -26.99 -19.17 -40.77
N SER A 57 -27.91 -19.79 -40.02
CA SER A 57 -27.63 -20.25 -38.66
C SER A 57 -26.30 -21.00 -38.55
N GLY A 58 -25.44 -20.56 -37.61
CA GLY A 58 -24.09 -21.07 -37.43
C GLY A 58 -23.00 -20.32 -38.20
N TYR A 59 -23.36 -19.27 -38.97
CA TYR A 59 -22.42 -18.38 -39.65
C TYR A 59 -22.54 -16.94 -39.14
N THR A 60 -21.46 -16.18 -39.26
CA THR A 60 -21.37 -14.75 -38.96
C THR A 60 -20.81 -13.99 -40.15
N ILE A 61 -21.12 -12.70 -40.26
CA ILE A 61 -20.59 -11.88 -41.34
C ILE A 61 -19.11 -11.55 -41.14
N SER A 62 -18.31 -11.66 -42.19
CA SER A 62 -16.95 -11.10 -42.27
C SER A 62 -16.95 -9.59 -42.02
N ARG A 63 -15.86 -9.03 -41.49
CA ARG A 63 -15.69 -7.58 -41.26
C ARG A 63 -15.96 -6.75 -42.51
N ASN A 64 -15.62 -7.25 -43.71
CA ASN A 64 -15.82 -6.54 -44.97
C ASN A 64 -17.25 -6.66 -45.51
N GLY A 65 -18.09 -7.45 -44.86
CA GLY A 65 -19.50 -7.62 -45.21
C GLY A 65 -19.78 -8.50 -46.43
N THR A 66 -18.74 -9.11 -47.02
CA THR A 66 -18.81 -9.77 -48.34
C THR A 66 -19.12 -11.26 -48.28
N LYS A 67 -18.84 -11.93 -47.16
CA LYS A 67 -19.05 -13.38 -46.98
C LYS A 67 -19.51 -13.72 -45.57
N CYS A 68 -20.24 -14.83 -45.45
CA CYS A 68 -20.59 -15.42 -44.15
C CYS A 68 -19.57 -16.52 -43.79
N LEU A 69 -18.93 -16.35 -42.64
CA LEU A 69 -17.90 -17.21 -42.07
C LEU A 69 -18.50 -18.12 -41.00
N GLU A 70 -18.06 -19.38 -40.93
CA GLU A 70 -18.57 -20.32 -39.93
C GLU A 70 -18.15 -19.90 -38.51
N ILE A 71 -19.09 -19.92 -37.56
CA ILE A 71 -18.80 -19.62 -36.15
C ILE A 71 -18.01 -20.79 -35.56
N ALA A 72 -16.91 -20.50 -34.86
CA ALA A 72 -16.08 -21.50 -34.19
C ALA A 72 -16.88 -22.24 -33.10
N ARG A 73 -17.17 -23.54 -33.25
CA ARG A 73 -18.04 -24.27 -32.30
C ARG A 73 -17.29 -24.99 -31.18
N ASN A 74 -16.01 -25.32 -31.39
CA ASN A 74 -15.26 -26.21 -30.50
C ASN A 74 -14.40 -25.46 -29.47
N GLY A 75 -14.60 -24.14 -29.30
CA GLY A 75 -13.85 -23.32 -28.36
C GLY A 75 -12.43 -23.02 -28.85
N LEU A 76 -11.45 -23.07 -27.93
CA LEU A 76 -10.04 -22.82 -28.25
C LEU A 76 -9.57 -23.74 -29.38
N GLU A 77 -8.60 -23.26 -30.15
CA GLU A 77 -8.03 -23.97 -31.30
C GLU A 77 -8.98 -24.28 -32.45
N SER A 78 -10.23 -23.81 -32.40
CA SER A 78 -11.13 -23.90 -33.54
C SER A 78 -10.57 -23.12 -34.73
N PRO A 79 -10.68 -23.65 -35.96
CA PRO A 79 -10.22 -22.96 -37.15
C PRO A 79 -10.97 -21.65 -37.34
N CYS A 80 -10.26 -20.60 -37.72
CA CYS A 80 -10.82 -19.28 -37.96
C CYS A 80 -10.04 -18.54 -39.05
N GLU A 81 -10.72 -17.61 -39.71
CA GLU A 81 -10.15 -16.64 -40.63
C GLU A 81 -10.18 -15.23 -40.04
N GLU A 82 -11.21 -14.92 -39.25
CA GLU A 82 -11.41 -13.63 -38.60
C GLU A 82 -11.82 -13.79 -37.14
N SER A 83 -11.40 -12.84 -36.30
CA SER A 83 -11.73 -12.84 -34.86
C SER A 83 -13.23 -12.83 -34.57
N ILE A 84 -14.08 -12.36 -35.49
CA ILE A 84 -15.54 -12.38 -35.32
C ILE A 84 -16.11 -13.80 -35.21
N GLN A 85 -15.46 -14.79 -35.84
CA GLN A 85 -15.86 -16.21 -35.72
C GLN A 85 -15.66 -16.72 -34.29
N CYS A 86 -14.57 -16.28 -33.64
CA CYS A 86 -14.28 -16.59 -32.25
C CYS A 86 -15.19 -15.79 -31.30
N TRP A 87 -15.43 -14.50 -31.55
CA TRP A 87 -16.29 -13.66 -30.70
C TRP A 87 -17.73 -14.14 -30.58
N LYS A 88 -18.27 -14.68 -31.69
CA LYS A 88 -19.63 -15.21 -31.78
C LYS A 88 -19.76 -16.63 -31.24
N SER A 89 -18.64 -17.28 -30.91
CA SER A 89 -18.63 -18.59 -30.26
C SER A 89 -18.91 -18.49 -28.75
N LEU A 90 -18.81 -19.63 -28.07
CA LEU A 90 -18.83 -19.72 -26.60
C LEU A 90 -17.67 -18.95 -25.94
N LEU A 91 -16.58 -18.67 -26.67
CA LEU A 91 -15.41 -17.97 -26.15
C LEU A 91 -15.67 -16.51 -25.75
N GLY A 92 -16.67 -15.87 -26.37
CA GLY A 92 -17.04 -14.47 -26.10
C GLY A 92 -16.10 -13.44 -26.74
N ARG A 93 -16.33 -12.15 -26.45
CA ARG A 93 -15.64 -11.03 -27.14
C ARG A 93 -14.14 -10.90 -26.84
N LEU A 94 -13.65 -11.59 -25.81
CA LEU A 94 -12.23 -11.58 -25.41
C LEU A 94 -11.40 -12.66 -26.11
N SER A 95 -11.97 -13.37 -27.09
CA SER A 95 -11.21 -14.27 -27.96
C SER A 95 -10.74 -13.56 -29.23
N GLU A 96 -9.74 -14.08 -29.90
CA GLU A 96 -9.33 -13.61 -31.23
C GLU A 96 -8.91 -14.77 -32.12
N CYS A 97 -8.81 -14.50 -33.44
CA CYS A 97 -8.23 -15.45 -34.36
C CYS A 97 -6.72 -15.20 -34.46
N ASN A 98 -5.91 -16.14 -33.99
CA ASN A 98 -4.47 -16.03 -34.09
C ASN A 98 -4.04 -16.26 -35.55
N ILE A 99 -3.55 -15.20 -36.20
CA ILE A 99 -3.22 -15.19 -37.64
C ILE A 99 -2.09 -16.16 -37.98
N ALA A 100 -1.17 -16.44 -37.05
CA ALA A 100 -0.06 -17.35 -37.29
C ALA A 100 -0.52 -18.83 -37.33
N THR A 101 -1.57 -19.16 -36.57
CA THR A 101 -2.06 -20.54 -36.44
C THR A 101 -3.41 -20.77 -37.12
N ASN A 102 -4.10 -19.71 -37.55
CA ASN A 102 -5.49 -19.70 -38.03
C ASN A 102 -6.45 -20.40 -37.05
N LYS A 103 -6.20 -20.21 -35.75
CA LYS A 103 -6.93 -20.85 -34.66
C LYS A 103 -7.42 -19.82 -33.64
N CYS A 104 -8.59 -20.06 -33.05
CA CYS A 104 -9.12 -19.19 -31.99
C CYS A 104 -8.30 -19.32 -30.70
N SER A 105 -7.88 -18.20 -30.14
CA SER A 105 -7.23 -18.08 -28.82
C SER A 105 -7.95 -17.02 -27.98
N CYS A 106 -7.65 -16.95 -26.68
CA CYS A 106 -7.98 -15.75 -25.92
C CYS A 106 -7.02 -14.61 -26.31
N TYR A 107 -7.51 -13.37 -26.26
CA TYR A 107 -6.73 -12.18 -26.57
C TYR A 107 -5.56 -12.04 -25.58
N GLU A 108 -4.36 -11.73 -26.09
CA GLU A 108 -3.23 -11.36 -25.24
C GLU A 108 -3.22 -9.84 -25.04
N SER A 109 -3.29 -9.40 -23.79
CA SER A 109 -3.26 -7.98 -23.43
C SER A 109 -2.09 -7.69 -22.51
N GLU A 110 -1.40 -6.58 -22.78
CA GLU A 110 -0.28 -6.09 -21.95
C GLU A 110 -0.75 -5.48 -20.62
N THR A 111 -2.01 -5.05 -20.54
CA THR A 111 -2.53 -4.29 -19.40
C THR A 111 -3.39 -5.14 -18.46
N LEU A 112 -4.10 -6.15 -18.97
CA LEU A 112 -4.94 -7.04 -18.17
C LEU A 112 -4.78 -8.48 -18.62
N PRO A 113 -4.52 -9.43 -17.70
CA PRO A 113 -4.46 -10.84 -18.06
C PRO A 113 -5.84 -11.29 -18.54
N ILE A 114 -5.89 -12.09 -19.60
CA ILE A 114 -7.13 -12.72 -20.08
C ILE A 114 -6.95 -14.22 -19.99
N VAL A 115 -7.88 -14.88 -19.31
CA VAL A 115 -7.78 -16.30 -18.95
C VAL A 115 -8.93 -17.09 -19.56
N PHE A 116 -8.65 -18.32 -19.95
CA PHE A 116 -9.67 -19.25 -20.41
C PHE A 116 -10.20 -20.07 -19.24
N HIS A 117 -11.51 -20.00 -18.98
CA HIS A 117 -12.17 -20.79 -17.96
C HIS A 117 -13.53 -21.30 -18.45
N GLN A 118 -13.79 -22.60 -18.28
CA GLN A 118 -15.08 -23.24 -18.62
C GLN A 118 -15.61 -22.90 -20.03
N GLY A 119 -14.73 -22.88 -21.05
CA GLY A 119 -15.16 -22.66 -22.44
C GLY A 119 -15.26 -21.19 -22.85
N ARG A 120 -14.88 -20.24 -21.99
CA ARG A 120 -14.95 -18.80 -22.26
C ARG A 120 -13.70 -18.04 -21.81
N CYS A 121 -13.38 -16.96 -22.52
CA CYS A 121 -12.31 -16.02 -22.15
C CYS A 121 -12.86 -14.95 -21.19
N TYR A 122 -12.18 -14.73 -20.07
CA TYR A 122 -12.50 -13.74 -19.05
C TYR A 122 -11.30 -12.84 -18.77
N TYR A 123 -11.52 -11.64 -18.25
CA TYR A 123 -10.44 -10.92 -17.58
C TYR A 123 -10.00 -11.74 -16.36
N GLY A 124 -8.70 -11.98 -16.26
CA GLY A 124 -8.06 -12.58 -15.10
C GLY A 124 -8.00 -11.55 -13.98
N GLU A 125 -8.24 -12.00 -12.76
CA GLU A 125 -8.25 -11.15 -11.58
C GLU A 125 -6.97 -11.39 -10.78
N ILE A 126 -6.32 -10.32 -10.33
CA ILE A 126 -5.12 -10.39 -9.49
C ILE A 126 -5.50 -10.39 -8.01
N LEU A 127 -4.54 -10.69 -7.12
CA LEU A 127 -4.77 -10.69 -5.68
C LEU A 127 -5.30 -9.33 -5.18
N GLY A 128 -6.40 -9.38 -4.44
CA GLY A 128 -7.11 -8.21 -3.90
C GLY A 128 -8.19 -7.63 -4.80
N GLU A 129 -8.33 -8.09 -6.05
CA GLU A 129 -9.41 -7.66 -6.94
C GLU A 129 -10.69 -8.48 -6.72
N ASN A 130 -11.80 -7.91 -7.19
CA ASN A 130 -13.11 -8.56 -7.10
C ASN A 130 -13.18 -9.78 -8.01
N CYS A 131 -13.69 -10.89 -7.48
CA CYS A 131 -13.84 -12.13 -8.21
C CYS A 131 -15.23 -12.73 -7.98
N GLN A 132 -15.63 -13.58 -8.93
CA GLN A 132 -16.88 -14.34 -8.83
C GLN A 132 -16.64 -15.85 -8.63
N ILE A 133 -15.52 -16.36 -9.14
CA ILE A 133 -15.17 -17.78 -9.12
C ILE A 133 -13.64 -17.95 -8.97
N ASP A 134 -13.21 -19.05 -8.36
CA ASP A 134 -11.80 -19.36 -8.08
C ASP A 134 -10.93 -19.43 -9.35
N GLY A 135 -11.52 -19.84 -10.48
CA GLY A 135 -10.85 -19.95 -11.78
C GLY A 135 -10.23 -18.63 -12.25
N LEU A 136 -10.86 -17.50 -11.93
CA LEU A 136 -10.37 -16.18 -12.35
C LEU A 136 -9.11 -15.76 -11.60
N CYS A 137 -8.99 -16.16 -10.34
CA CYS A 137 -7.83 -15.88 -9.50
C CYS A 137 -6.69 -16.87 -9.78
N SER A 138 -7.02 -18.17 -9.80
CA SER A 138 -6.02 -19.25 -9.89
C SER A 138 -5.26 -19.31 -11.22
N MET A 139 -5.87 -18.80 -12.29
CA MET A 139 -5.25 -18.71 -13.62
C MET A 139 -4.28 -17.52 -13.74
N THR A 140 -4.50 -16.46 -12.97
CA THR A 140 -3.62 -15.27 -12.93
C THR A 140 -2.52 -15.45 -11.90
N THR A 141 -2.87 -15.97 -10.72
CA THR A 141 -1.98 -16.18 -9.59
C THR A 141 -2.13 -17.60 -9.07
N ILE A 142 -1.07 -18.39 -9.23
CA ILE A 142 -1.03 -19.77 -8.72
C ILE A 142 -1.27 -19.74 -7.21
N ASN A 143 -2.12 -20.66 -6.73
CA ASN A 143 -2.57 -20.74 -5.34
C ASN A 143 -3.45 -19.57 -4.86
N ALA A 144 -4.06 -18.80 -5.77
CA ALA A 144 -5.14 -17.89 -5.42
C ALA A 144 -6.54 -18.55 -5.58
N ILE A 145 -7.50 -18.12 -4.77
CA ILE A 145 -8.92 -18.51 -4.78
C ILE A 145 -9.79 -17.28 -4.58
N CYS A 146 -11.05 -17.38 -4.95
CA CYS A 146 -12.03 -16.34 -4.75
C CYS A 146 -12.69 -16.50 -3.37
N LYS A 147 -12.23 -15.73 -2.39
CA LYS A 147 -12.73 -15.80 -1.02
C LYS A 147 -13.43 -14.49 -0.66
N MET A 148 -14.71 -14.58 -0.30
CA MET A 148 -15.56 -13.41 0.02
C MET A 148 -15.66 -12.39 -1.13
N GLY A 149 -15.62 -12.87 -2.37
CA GLY A 149 -15.68 -12.01 -3.56
C GLY A 149 -14.37 -11.29 -3.88
N LEU A 150 -13.27 -11.62 -3.23
CA LEU A 150 -11.93 -11.08 -3.51
C LEU A 150 -10.93 -12.21 -3.80
N CYS A 151 -10.00 -11.99 -4.73
CA CYS A 151 -8.91 -12.93 -4.96
C CYS A 151 -7.94 -12.91 -3.78
N GLN A 152 -7.79 -14.06 -3.12
CA GLN A 152 -6.92 -14.25 -1.95
C GLN A 152 -6.09 -15.52 -2.11
N CYS A 153 -4.96 -15.59 -1.44
CA CYS A 153 -4.17 -16.82 -1.40
C CYS A 153 -4.93 -17.94 -0.67
N LYS A 154 -4.77 -19.18 -1.16
CA LYS A 154 -5.25 -20.40 -0.51
C LYS A 154 -4.66 -20.51 0.90
N ASP A 155 -5.37 -21.24 1.77
CA ASP A 155 -4.87 -21.54 3.10
C ASP A 155 -3.49 -22.23 3.00
N GLY A 156 -2.54 -21.78 3.83
CA GLY A 156 -1.13 -22.19 3.75
C GLY A 156 -0.25 -21.31 2.87
N TYR A 157 -0.81 -20.28 2.22
CA TYR A 157 -0.08 -19.30 1.43
C TYR A 157 -0.36 -17.86 1.88
N VAL A 158 0.57 -16.96 1.57
CA VAL A 158 0.50 -15.52 1.84
C VAL A 158 0.81 -14.71 0.58
N PRO A 159 0.18 -13.55 0.37
CA PRO A 159 0.48 -12.71 -0.78
C PRO A 159 1.90 -12.15 -0.67
N SER A 160 2.63 -12.11 -1.79
CA SER A 160 3.87 -11.32 -1.90
C SER A 160 3.58 -9.83 -1.73
N TRP A 161 4.62 -9.06 -1.41
CA TRP A 161 4.50 -7.60 -1.22
C TRP A 161 3.91 -6.86 -2.45
N ASP A 162 4.21 -7.34 -3.64
CA ASP A 162 3.72 -6.81 -4.93
C ASP A 162 2.40 -7.43 -5.39
N LYS A 163 1.86 -8.38 -4.61
CA LYS A 163 0.62 -9.13 -4.91
C LYS A 163 0.67 -9.93 -6.23
N SER A 164 1.84 -10.18 -6.79
CA SER A 164 1.97 -10.96 -8.03
C SER A 164 1.82 -12.47 -7.79
N ARG A 165 2.14 -12.95 -6.58
CA ARG A 165 2.22 -14.38 -6.25
C ARG A 165 1.77 -14.71 -4.83
N CYS A 166 1.39 -15.97 -4.64
CA CYS A 166 1.11 -16.55 -3.34
C CYS A 166 2.30 -17.40 -2.88
N LEU A 167 2.99 -16.95 -1.83
CA LEU A 167 4.16 -17.59 -1.25
C LEU A 167 3.75 -18.59 -0.16
N PRO A 168 4.38 -19.77 -0.05
CA PRO A 168 4.04 -20.75 0.98
C PRO A 168 4.44 -20.23 2.37
N ILE A 169 3.56 -20.42 3.36
CA ILE A 169 3.85 -20.09 4.77
C ILE A 169 4.94 -21.03 5.29
N ALA A 170 5.90 -20.50 6.04
CA ALA A 170 7.03 -21.23 6.60
C ALA A 170 6.65 -22.13 7.79
N THR A 171 5.83 -23.16 7.56
CA THR A 171 5.22 -23.98 8.62
C THR A 171 6.19 -24.72 9.53
N GLN A 172 7.43 -24.98 9.08
CA GLN A 172 8.46 -25.63 9.89
C GLN A 172 9.11 -24.70 10.93
N GLY A 173 8.83 -23.40 10.87
CA GLY A 173 9.33 -22.39 11.81
C GLY A 173 10.76 -21.97 11.49
N LEU A 174 11.64 -22.01 12.50
CA LEU A 174 13.01 -21.48 12.41
C LEU A 174 13.81 -22.21 11.31
N ASN A 175 14.61 -21.47 10.55
CA ASN A 175 15.39 -21.94 9.40
C ASN A 175 14.58 -22.50 8.22
N SER A 176 13.25 -22.34 8.21
CA SER A 176 12.43 -22.66 7.04
C SER A 176 12.82 -21.79 5.85
N ALA A 177 12.79 -22.35 4.65
CA ALA A 177 12.98 -21.58 3.43
C ALA A 177 11.95 -20.45 3.32
N CYS A 178 12.41 -19.27 2.97
CA CYS A 178 11.59 -18.09 2.76
C CYS A 178 12.19 -17.20 1.68
N GLU A 179 11.34 -16.37 1.08
CA GLU A 179 11.69 -15.30 0.16
C GLU A 179 11.37 -13.93 0.78
N GLU A 180 10.25 -13.85 1.49
CA GLU A 180 9.73 -12.62 2.08
C GLU A 180 9.39 -12.80 3.56
N ASN A 181 9.51 -11.72 4.35
CA ASN A 181 9.26 -11.73 5.79
C ASN A 181 7.86 -12.25 6.15
N ILE A 182 6.86 -11.95 5.31
CA ILE A 182 5.46 -12.34 5.54
C ILE A 182 5.27 -13.86 5.67
N GLN A 183 6.11 -14.67 5.03
CA GLN A 183 6.07 -16.13 5.15
C GLN A 183 6.45 -16.60 6.56
N CYS A 184 7.42 -15.92 7.18
CA CYS A 184 7.88 -16.18 8.53
C CYS A 184 6.88 -15.60 9.55
N GLU A 185 6.41 -14.38 9.34
CA GLU A 185 5.47 -13.70 10.25
C GLU A 185 4.14 -14.46 10.43
N LYS A 186 3.66 -15.09 9.35
CA LYS A 186 2.43 -15.92 9.36
C LYS A 186 2.67 -17.38 9.76
N SER A 187 3.92 -17.74 10.03
CA SER A 187 4.28 -19.05 10.55
C SER A 187 4.04 -19.16 12.06
N PRO A 188 4.28 -20.32 12.69
CA PRO A 188 4.29 -20.46 14.15
C PRO A 188 5.27 -19.51 14.87
N LEU A 189 6.29 -18.99 14.18
CA LEU A 189 7.24 -18.02 14.73
C LEU A 189 6.58 -16.71 15.18
N GLY A 190 5.48 -16.33 14.52
CA GLY A 190 4.75 -15.08 14.75
C GLY A 190 5.43 -13.86 14.15
N THR A 191 4.89 -12.67 14.43
CA THR A 191 5.31 -11.39 13.82
C THR A 191 6.72 -10.93 14.20
N LEU A 192 7.43 -11.66 15.05
CA LEU A 192 8.80 -11.36 15.48
C LEU A 192 9.85 -12.18 14.74
N SER A 193 9.50 -12.70 13.56
CA SER A 193 10.43 -13.35 12.65
C SER A 193 10.54 -12.62 11.33
N GLU A 194 11.71 -12.70 10.73
CA GLU A 194 12.04 -12.16 9.42
C GLU A 194 12.68 -13.22 8.53
N CYS A 195 12.68 -12.97 7.23
CA CYS A 195 13.40 -13.79 6.27
C CYS A 195 14.81 -13.23 6.09
N ASN A 196 15.82 -13.99 6.55
CA ASN A 196 17.21 -13.61 6.34
C ASN A 196 17.53 -13.68 4.85
N GLN A 197 17.80 -12.53 4.22
CA GLN A 197 18.02 -12.42 2.78
C GLN A 197 19.30 -13.13 2.31
N ASP A 198 20.31 -13.27 3.18
CA ASP A 198 21.56 -13.94 2.83
C ASP A 198 21.41 -15.47 2.84
N ARG A 199 20.60 -16.00 3.76
CA ARG A 199 20.41 -17.44 3.96
C ARG A 199 19.14 -17.98 3.34
N MET A 200 18.22 -17.11 2.94
CA MET A 200 16.87 -17.43 2.48
C MET A 200 16.10 -18.28 3.51
N GLN A 201 16.26 -17.94 4.79
CA GLN A 201 15.78 -18.72 5.93
C GLN A 201 15.10 -17.85 6.99
N CYS A 202 14.01 -18.35 7.58
CA CYS A 202 13.31 -17.65 8.65
C CYS A 202 14.13 -17.62 9.94
N GLU A 203 14.29 -16.45 10.52
CA GLU A 203 14.92 -16.26 11.84
C GLU A 203 14.14 -15.28 12.70
N CYS A 204 14.42 -15.25 14.01
CA CYS A 204 13.83 -14.23 14.87
C CYS A 204 14.54 -12.89 14.66
N TYR A 205 13.77 -11.81 14.64
CA TYR A 205 14.26 -10.45 14.41
C TYR A 205 15.46 -10.11 15.31
N GLN A 206 16.56 -9.67 14.73
CA GLN A 206 17.70 -9.18 15.52
C GLN A 206 17.57 -7.67 15.75
N ILE A 207 16.80 -7.28 16.77
CA ILE A 207 16.65 -5.86 17.13
C ILE A 207 17.80 -5.46 18.07
N PRO A 208 18.67 -4.49 17.71
CA PRO A 208 19.87 -4.14 18.48
C PRO A 208 19.64 -3.78 19.95
N MET A 209 18.42 -3.39 20.33
CA MET A 209 18.06 -2.98 21.70
C MET A 209 17.13 -3.94 22.44
N VAL A 210 16.50 -4.88 21.74
CA VAL A 210 15.56 -5.82 22.35
C VAL A 210 15.93 -7.20 21.84
N PRO A 211 16.70 -7.99 22.62
CA PRO A 211 17.04 -9.34 22.20
C PRO A 211 15.74 -10.11 21.97
N THR A 212 15.56 -10.70 20.80
CA THR A 212 14.50 -11.66 20.59
C THR A 212 14.97 -13.04 21.02
N VAL A 213 14.04 -13.87 21.46
CA VAL A 213 14.31 -15.19 21.98
C VAL A 213 13.39 -16.18 21.30
N PHE A 214 13.98 -17.24 20.77
CA PHE A 214 13.23 -18.37 20.26
C PHE A 214 12.91 -19.34 21.41
N HIS A 215 11.63 -19.66 21.60
CA HIS A 215 11.18 -20.65 22.58
C HIS A 215 9.96 -21.40 22.06
N GLN A 216 10.00 -22.73 22.12
CA GLN A 216 8.88 -23.62 21.72
C GLN A 216 8.26 -23.28 20.35
N GLY A 217 9.09 -22.99 19.34
CA GLY A 217 8.60 -22.73 17.99
C GLY A 217 8.14 -21.30 17.74
N ARG A 218 8.30 -20.38 18.70
CA ARG A 218 7.88 -18.98 18.57
C ARG A 218 8.98 -17.99 18.95
N CYS A 219 8.99 -16.83 18.30
CA CYS A 219 9.88 -15.72 18.64
C CYS A 219 9.18 -14.79 19.66
N TYR A 220 9.90 -14.41 20.71
CA TYR A 220 9.45 -13.51 21.75
C TYR A 220 10.41 -12.34 21.93
N PHE A 221 9.93 -11.19 22.38
CA PHE A 221 10.80 -10.14 22.89
C PHE A 221 11.42 -10.55 24.23
N GLY A 222 12.68 -10.18 24.44
CA GLY A 222 13.31 -10.23 25.75
C GLY A 222 12.67 -9.20 26.69
N ALA A 223 12.41 -9.62 27.92
CA ALA A 223 11.73 -8.87 28.97
C ALA A 223 12.70 -8.59 30.13
N GLY A 224 12.78 -7.33 30.56
CA GLY A 224 13.55 -6.92 31.73
C GLY A 224 12.80 -7.22 33.03
N LEU A 225 13.42 -6.97 34.18
CA LEU A 225 12.74 -7.15 35.48
C LEU A 225 11.50 -6.24 35.57
N GLY A 226 10.39 -6.81 36.02
CA GLY A 226 9.09 -6.13 36.10
C GLY A 226 8.27 -6.11 34.80
N ASP A 227 8.90 -6.38 33.65
CA ASP A 227 8.20 -6.46 32.36
C ASP A 227 7.32 -7.72 32.28
N LEU A 228 6.28 -7.65 31.45
CA LEU A 228 5.42 -8.79 31.15
C LEU A 228 6.20 -9.87 30.39
N CYS A 229 5.98 -11.12 30.79
CA CYS A 229 6.59 -12.30 30.20
C CYS A 229 5.55 -13.43 30.09
N GLN A 230 5.75 -14.30 29.11
CA GLN A 230 4.95 -15.53 28.96
C GLN A 230 5.78 -16.78 29.22
N VAL A 231 7.09 -16.70 28.95
CA VAL A 231 8.03 -17.82 29.13
C VAL A 231 9.30 -17.33 29.80
N VAL A 232 9.97 -18.22 30.54
CA VAL A 232 11.19 -17.91 31.31
C VAL A 232 12.30 -17.34 30.43
N SER A 233 12.41 -17.83 29.19
CA SER A 233 13.46 -17.44 28.26
C SER A 233 13.44 -15.95 27.89
N GLN A 234 12.26 -15.30 27.96
CA GLN A 234 12.13 -13.85 27.76
C GLN A 234 12.89 -13.08 28.84
N CYS A 235 12.80 -13.52 30.10
CA CYS A 235 13.46 -12.86 31.22
C CYS A 235 14.97 -13.13 31.19
N THR A 236 15.35 -14.39 31.03
CA THR A 236 16.76 -14.80 31.09
C THR A 236 17.63 -14.22 29.98
N SER A 237 17.03 -13.81 28.84
CA SER A 237 17.78 -13.23 27.73
C SER A 237 18.26 -11.80 27.99
N LYS A 238 17.50 -11.01 28.78
CA LYS A 238 17.91 -9.67 29.20
C LYS A 238 18.60 -9.67 30.56
N VAL A 239 18.12 -10.47 31.51
CA VAL A 239 18.58 -10.46 32.90
C VAL A 239 18.91 -11.88 33.34
N ARG A 240 20.19 -12.17 33.59
CA ARG A 240 20.61 -13.47 34.12
C ARG A 240 19.97 -13.73 35.50
N ASN A 241 19.68 -14.99 35.79
CA ASN A 241 19.03 -15.43 37.03
C ASN A 241 17.66 -14.78 37.27
N SER A 242 16.94 -14.46 36.20
CA SER A 242 15.55 -14.04 36.25
C SER A 242 14.63 -15.15 35.74
N VAL A 243 13.39 -15.16 36.23
CA VAL A 243 12.35 -16.12 35.87
C VAL A 243 11.03 -15.39 35.65
N CYS A 244 10.18 -15.95 34.80
CA CYS A 244 8.83 -15.44 34.63
C CYS A 244 7.97 -15.85 35.83
N GLY A 245 7.49 -14.87 36.58
CA GLY A 245 6.64 -15.07 37.76
C GLY A 245 5.24 -15.58 37.40
N LYS A 246 4.51 -16.08 38.41
CA LYS A 246 3.12 -16.53 38.24
C LYS A 246 2.17 -15.38 37.89
N ASP A 247 2.57 -14.15 38.21
CA ASP A 247 1.92 -12.90 37.83
C ASP A 247 2.23 -12.47 36.39
N GLY A 248 3.00 -13.28 35.65
CA GLY A 248 3.39 -12.98 34.27
C GLY A 248 4.41 -11.85 34.18
N LYS A 249 5.17 -11.56 35.25
CA LYS A 249 6.24 -10.56 35.23
C LYS A 249 7.61 -11.16 35.51
N CYS A 250 8.65 -10.61 34.89
CA CYS A 250 10.01 -11.07 35.15
C CYS A 250 10.46 -10.65 36.55
N ARG A 251 11.02 -11.61 37.31
CA ARG A 251 11.55 -11.40 38.65
C ARG A 251 12.83 -12.20 38.85
N CYS A 252 13.61 -11.89 39.88
CA CYS A 252 14.79 -12.68 40.20
C CYS A 252 14.40 -14.09 40.67
N GLN A 253 15.23 -15.06 40.30
CA GLN A 253 15.13 -16.43 40.80
C GLN A 253 15.41 -16.45 42.31
N GLU A 254 14.89 -17.45 43.00
CA GLU A 254 15.12 -17.66 44.43
C GLU A 254 16.62 -17.66 44.78
N GLY A 255 17.00 -16.94 45.84
CA GLY A 255 18.41 -16.69 46.20
C GLY A 255 19.03 -15.42 45.59
N PHE A 256 18.31 -14.72 44.71
CA PHE A 256 18.75 -13.46 44.11
C PHE A 256 17.77 -12.31 44.41
N THR A 257 18.29 -11.10 44.61
CA THR A 257 17.50 -9.87 44.68
C THR A 257 17.82 -8.93 43.54
N VAL A 258 16.92 -7.98 43.31
CA VAL A 258 17.08 -6.95 42.29
C VAL A 258 18.21 -5.99 42.72
N ALA A 259 19.20 -5.79 41.86
CA ALA A 259 20.24 -4.79 42.07
C ALA A 259 19.63 -3.38 42.14
N GLU A 260 20.28 -2.42 42.81
CA GLU A 260 19.74 -1.05 42.99
C GLU A 260 19.35 -0.37 41.67
N ASN A 261 20.03 -0.70 40.58
CA ASN A 261 19.76 -0.15 39.26
C ASN A 261 18.59 -0.83 38.52
N HIS A 262 17.94 -1.83 39.13
CA HIS A 262 16.86 -2.63 38.56
C HIS A 262 17.21 -3.35 37.24
N THR A 263 18.49 -3.52 36.90
CA THR A 263 18.91 -4.16 35.63
C THR A 263 19.53 -5.55 35.80
N ALA A 264 19.79 -5.99 37.03
CA ALA A 264 20.43 -7.26 37.31
C ALA A 264 19.84 -7.95 38.54
N CYS A 265 19.96 -9.28 38.57
CA CYS A 265 19.71 -10.08 39.76
C CYS A 265 21.04 -10.40 40.43
N VAL A 266 21.23 -9.91 41.65
CA VAL A 266 22.42 -10.12 42.47
C VAL A 266 22.14 -11.17 43.53
N TYR A 267 23.11 -12.05 43.77
CA TYR A 267 22.98 -13.07 44.80
C TYR A 267 22.95 -12.39 46.17
N VAL A 268 22.03 -12.79 47.05
CA VAL A 268 22.03 -12.33 48.44
C VAL A 268 22.60 -13.44 49.31
N PRO A 269 23.82 -13.28 49.84
CA PRO A 269 24.29 -14.13 50.90
C PRO A 269 23.36 -13.95 52.09
N THR A 270 22.76 -15.04 52.57
CA THR A 270 21.93 -15.04 53.78
C THR A 270 22.70 -14.46 54.97
N LEU A 271 22.35 -13.23 55.34
CA LEU A 271 22.51 -12.47 56.59
C LEU A 271 23.70 -12.79 57.54
N ILE A 272 24.57 -11.77 57.69
CA ILE A 272 25.00 -11.24 59.00
C ILE A 272 24.50 -9.76 59.05
N PRO A 273 23.97 -9.25 60.19
CA PRO A 273 23.20 -8.00 60.25
C PRO A 273 24.06 -6.70 60.26
N PRO A 274 23.42 -5.53 60.05
CA PRO A 274 24.06 -4.33 59.49
C PRO A 274 24.57 -3.36 60.56
N VAL A 275 25.61 -2.59 60.21
CA VAL A 275 26.03 -1.38 60.93
C VAL A 275 25.66 -0.15 60.11
N ALA A 276 25.22 0.87 60.84
CA ALA A 276 24.50 2.05 60.42
C ALA A 276 25.29 3.04 59.54
N ALA A 277 24.51 3.86 58.84
CA ALA A 277 24.91 5.04 58.08
C ALA A 277 25.57 6.11 58.95
N ASP A 278 26.39 6.98 58.33
CA ASP A 278 26.38 8.44 58.52
C ASP A 278 27.30 9.15 57.49
N ALA A 279 26.91 10.38 57.14
CA ALA A 279 27.71 11.53 56.65
C ALA A 279 28.32 11.56 55.22
N GLU A 280 27.70 12.38 54.37
CA GLU A 280 28.24 13.64 53.84
C GLU A 280 29.74 13.75 53.49
N SER A 281 30.02 13.95 52.21
CA SER A 281 31.22 14.58 51.66
C SER A 281 32.58 13.89 51.92
N ASP A 282 32.64 12.57 51.76
CA ASP A 282 33.91 11.93 51.42
C ASP A 282 33.72 10.87 50.35
N ARG A 283 34.61 10.88 49.35
CA ARG A 283 34.65 9.79 48.38
C ARG A 283 34.90 8.49 49.16
N PRO A 284 34.23 7.38 48.80
CA PRO A 284 34.39 6.12 49.50
C PRO A 284 35.87 5.79 49.67
N GLU A 285 36.23 5.45 50.91
CA GLU A 285 37.53 4.88 51.19
C GLU A 285 37.66 3.57 50.41
N CYS A 286 38.86 3.30 49.91
CA CYS A 286 39.12 2.13 49.09
C CYS A 286 40.46 1.53 49.44
N THR A 287 40.50 0.20 49.36
CA THR A 287 41.71 -0.62 49.46
C THR A 287 42.09 -1.20 48.11
N ASP A 288 41.10 -1.43 47.24
CA ASP A 288 41.30 -1.83 45.84
C ASP A 288 40.29 -1.16 44.89
N ASN A 289 40.40 -1.45 43.59
CA ASN A 289 39.54 -0.83 42.58
C ASN A 289 38.08 -1.27 42.65
N ASP A 290 37.79 -2.44 43.22
CA ASP A 290 36.44 -2.99 43.27
C ASP A 290 35.59 -2.22 44.29
N ASP A 291 36.22 -1.73 45.37
CA ASP A 291 35.60 -0.81 46.34
C ASP A 291 35.04 0.47 45.69
N CYS A 292 35.61 0.89 44.56
CA CYS A 292 35.22 2.11 43.86
C CYS A 292 34.08 1.94 42.86
N LEU A 293 33.68 0.70 42.52
CA LEU A 293 32.69 0.43 41.46
C LEU A 293 31.34 1.14 41.68
N VAL A 294 31.01 1.49 42.92
CA VAL A 294 29.84 2.30 43.31
C VAL A 294 29.83 3.71 42.65
N LEU A 295 30.99 4.26 42.31
CA LEU A 295 31.14 5.53 41.59
C LEU A 295 31.09 5.36 40.06
N GLY A 296 30.98 4.12 39.58
CA GLY A 296 30.91 3.74 38.16
C GLY A 296 32.21 3.14 37.61
N TYR A 297 32.12 2.54 36.43
CA TYR A 297 33.21 1.79 35.76
C TYR A 297 34.49 2.60 35.49
N PHE A 298 34.40 3.93 35.54
CA PHE A 298 35.52 4.85 35.31
C PHE A 298 36.12 5.38 36.61
N SER A 299 35.96 4.64 37.70
CA SER A 299 36.56 4.94 39.00
C SER A 299 37.61 3.89 39.35
N ARG A 300 38.66 4.33 40.03
CA ARG A 300 39.72 3.45 40.54
C ARG A 300 40.12 3.89 41.93
N CYS A 301 40.72 2.99 42.68
CA CYS A 301 41.28 3.35 43.97
C CYS A 301 42.65 4.00 43.82
N ASN A 302 42.79 5.20 44.38
CA ASN A 302 44.10 5.78 44.59
C ASN A 302 44.67 5.21 45.89
N VAL A 303 45.37 4.08 45.80
CA VAL A 303 45.87 3.30 46.96
C VAL A 303 46.76 4.14 47.88
N SER A 304 47.49 5.13 47.35
CA SER A 304 48.33 6.02 48.16
C SER A 304 47.53 7.07 48.95
N ARG A 305 46.28 7.34 48.56
CA ARG A 305 45.37 8.27 49.24
C ARG A 305 44.21 7.57 49.94
N GLY A 306 44.05 6.27 49.74
CA GLY A 306 42.91 5.47 50.24
C GLY A 306 41.55 5.98 49.76
N LYS A 307 41.48 6.70 48.63
CA LYS A 307 40.25 7.33 48.13
C LYS A 307 40.02 7.03 46.65
N CYS A 308 38.77 6.84 46.28
CA CYS A 308 38.40 6.63 44.88
C CYS A 308 38.58 7.90 44.03
N GLU A 309 39.04 7.73 42.78
CA GLU A 309 39.15 8.81 41.81
C GLU A 309 38.62 8.39 40.43
N CYS A 310 38.04 9.36 39.71
CA CYS A 310 37.68 9.15 38.32
C CYS A 310 38.95 9.10 37.47
N TYR A 311 39.07 8.09 36.61
CA TYR A 311 40.18 7.95 35.67
C TYR A 311 39.65 7.69 34.25
N ASN A 312 40.41 8.14 33.26
CA ASN A 312 40.14 7.79 31.87
C ASN A 312 40.93 6.51 31.50
N PRO A 313 40.28 5.40 31.11
CA PRO A 313 40.97 4.16 30.76
C PRO A 313 41.82 4.27 29.50
N ASP A 314 41.46 5.16 28.58
CA ASP A 314 42.16 5.33 27.31
C ASP A 314 43.50 6.07 27.50
N THR A 315 43.53 7.08 28.38
CA THR A 315 44.72 7.91 28.61
C THR A 315 45.46 7.57 29.90
N LYS A 316 44.90 6.70 30.74
CA LYS A 316 45.35 6.38 32.12
C LYS A 316 45.51 7.61 33.04
N ALA A 317 44.95 8.75 32.65
CA ALA A 317 45.06 10.01 33.37
C ALA A 317 43.96 10.14 34.45
N VAL A 318 44.34 10.73 35.59
CA VAL A 318 43.40 11.13 36.65
C VAL A 318 42.63 12.37 36.20
N ILE A 319 41.31 12.31 36.25
CA ILE A 319 40.45 13.43 35.89
C ILE A 319 40.41 14.40 37.07
N LYS A 320 41.22 15.46 36.99
CA LYS A 320 41.12 16.59 37.92
C LYS A 320 39.91 17.43 37.51
N GLU A 321 39.12 17.88 38.48
CA GLU A 321 38.03 18.83 38.23
C GLU A 321 38.58 20.14 37.68
N HIS A 322 38.59 20.27 36.35
CA HIS A 322 38.82 21.53 35.68
C HIS A 322 37.58 21.92 34.88
N ARG A 323 36.99 23.05 35.25
CA ARG A 323 36.16 23.85 34.35
C ARG A 323 37.03 24.24 33.15
N GLY A 324 36.67 23.74 31.97
CA GLY A 324 37.19 24.25 30.70
C GLY A 324 38.22 23.34 30.01
N ASN A 325 37.81 22.90 28.83
CA ASN A 325 38.57 22.36 27.71
C ASN A 325 39.51 21.15 27.95
N GLY A 326 39.05 19.99 27.46
CA GLY A 326 39.94 19.06 26.77
C GLY A 326 40.06 17.64 27.31
N ASN A 327 39.29 17.21 28.32
CA ASN A 327 39.36 15.83 28.82
C ASN A 327 38.00 15.09 28.77
N ASN A 328 38.04 13.87 28.25
CA ASN A 328 36.91 12.98 27.88
C ASN A 328 36.05 12.46 29.06
N SER A 329 36.04 13.11 30.22
CA SER A 329 35.26 12.65 31.38
C SER A 329 35.02 13.77 32.38
N SER A 330 33.82 13.80 32.97
CA SER A 330 33.40 14.81 33.96
C SER A 330 32.91 14.16 35.26
N SER A 331 33.24 14.76 36.41
CA SER A 331 32.72 14.40 37.74
C SER A 331 31.76 15.48 38.23
N ARG A 332 30.46 15.25 38.10
CA ARG A 332 29.43 16.04 38.80
C ARG A 332 28.48 15.08 39.51
N GLY A 333 28.54 15.07 40.84
CA GLY A 333 27.67 14.27 41.71
C GLY A 333 28.12 12.83 41.96
N ASN A 334 29.34 12.61 42.45
CA ASN A 334 29.89 11.31 42.89
C ASN A 334 29.82 10.15 41.87
N LYS A 335 29.60 10.40 40.58
CA LYS A 335 29.60 9.37 39.53
C LYS A 335 30.47 9.80 38.35
N CYS A 336 31.31 8.89 37.87
CA CYS A 336 32.25 9.14 36.79
C CYS A 336 31.62 8.75 35.44
N TYR A 337 31.49 9.70 34.52
CA TYR A 337 30.97 9.46 33.17
C TYR A 337 31.97 9.89 32.10
N SER A 338 32.08 9.09 31.03
CA SER A 338 32.80 9.52 29.82
C SER A 338 31.94 10.49 29.01
N ASN A 339 32.50 11.62 28.60
CA ASN A 339 31.84 12.56 27.71
C ASN A 339 31.72 11.94 26.30
N LYS A 340 30.54 12.02 25.69
CA LYS A 340 30.26 11.49 24.35
C LYS A 340 29.63 12.57 23.48
N TYR A 341 30.15 12.68 22.28
CA TYR A 341 29.65 13.60 21.26
C TYR A 341 28.49 12.96 20.49
N MET A 342 27.77 13.78 19.74
CA MET A 342 26.69 13.33 18.86
C MET A 342 27.11 12.18 17.94
N GLY A 343 26.23 11.21 17.76
CA GLY A 343 26.49 10.00 16.97
C GLY A 343 27.47 9.00 17.61
N GLN A 344 28.10 9.33 18.75
CA GLN A 344 28.95 8.38 19.47
C GLN A 344 28.11 7.43 20.33
N THR A 345 28.66 6.24 20.55
CA THR A 345 28.02 5.25 21.42
C THR A 345 28.00 5.72 22.88
N CYS A 346 26.85 5.56 23.50
CA CYS A 346 26.57 5.96 24.88
C CYS A 346 25.79 4.86 25.60
N LYS A 347 25.82 4.89 26.92
CA LYS A 347 25.04 4.03 27.82
C LYS A 347 24.02 4.83 28.63
N PHE A 348 24.28 6.11 28.89
CA PHE A 348 23.46 6.97 29.73
C PHE A 348 23.30 8.36 29.10
N HIS A 349 22.13 8.99 29.25
CA HIS A 349 21.88 10.34 28.71
C HIS A 349 22.90 11.38 29.18
N LYS A 350 23.37 11.27 30.44
CA LYS A 350 24.40 12.16 31.01
C LYS A 350 25.73 12.16 30.24
N GLN A 351 26.05 11.11 29.48
CA GLN A 351 27.26 11.10 28.66
C GLN A 351 27.17 12.07 27.48
N CYS A 352 25.96 12.30 26.97
CA CYS A 352 25.68 13.16 25.82
C CYS A 352 25.34 14.60 26.27
N SER A 353 24.47 14.73 27.28
CA SER A 353 23.93 16.02 27.72
C SER A 353 24.98 16.95 28.36
N VAL A 354 26.12 16.40 28.78
CA VAL A 354 27.26 17.18 29.31
C VAL A 354 28.02 17.90 28.20
N VAL A 355 28.03 17.33 26.99
CA VAL A 355 28.77 17.87 25.84
C VAL A 355 27.85 18.72 24.97
N THR A 356 26.63 18.25 24.74
CA THR A 356 25.64 18.88 23.88
C THR A 356 24.33 19.01 24.64
N GLU A 357 23.88 20.24 24.88
CA GLU A 357 22.58 20.50 25.50
C GLU A 357 21.46 19.91 24.63
N ASN A 358 20.40 19.39 25.27
CA ASN A 358 19.32 18.63 24.64
C ASN A 358 19.72 17.32 23.96
N ALA A 359 20.99 16.89 24.05
CA ALA A 359 21.39 15.57 23.60
C ALA A 359 21.09 14.50 24.65
N VAL A 360 20.54 13.39 24.19
CA VAL A 360 20.14 12.23 24.98
C VAL A 360 20.76 10.98 24.39
N CYS A 361 21.08 10.01 25.25
CA CYS A 361 21.43 8.67 24.80
C CYS A 361 20.16 7.92 24.35
N TYR A 362 19.92 7.85 23.05
CA TYR A 362 18.82 7.11 22.44
C TYR A 362 19.45 6.09 21.49
N LYS A 363 18.95 4.85 21.36
CA LYS A 363 19.64 3.94 20.41
C LYS A 363 20.94 3.32 20.91
N GLY A 364 21.44 3.73 22.08
CA GLY A 364 22.84 3.55 22.46
C GLY A 364 23.77 4.53 21.74
N MET A 365 23.22 5.58 21.13
CA MET A 365 23.94 6.66 20.45
C MET A 365 23.51 8.03 21.01
N CYS A 366 24.41 9.00 21.02
CA CYS A 366 24.04 10.36 21.40
C CYS A 366 23.23 11.00 20.26
N GLU A 367 21.95 11.24 20.51
CA GLU A 367 21.00 11.86 19.59
C GLU A 367 20.31 13.07 20.24
N CYS A 368 19.60 13.86 19.45
CA CYS A 368 18.85 14.99 20.01
C CYS A 368 17.59 14.45 20.66
N ASN A 369 17.12 15.10 21.73
CA ASN A 369 15.83 14.75 22.32
C ASN A 369 14.67 15.03 21.35
N GLU A 370 13.46 14.58 21.69
CA GLU A 370 12.28 14.70 20.82
C GLU A 370 11.88 16.14 20.48
N THR A 371 12.35 17.13 21.25
CA THR A 371 12.07 18.55 21.04
C THR A 371 13.19 19.29 20.29
N SER A 372 14.22 18.57 19.84
CA SER A 372 15.36 19.17 19.15
C SER A 372 15.87 18.32 18.00
N VAL A 373 16.62 18.97 17.11
CA VAL A 373 17.14 18.38 15.89
C VAL A 373 18.61 18.73 15.72
N ALA A 374 19.38 17.80 15.20
CA ALA A 374 20.81 18.00 14.97
C ALA A 374 21.01 19.10 13.91
N ASN A 375 21.88 20.04 14.21
CA ASN A 375 22.33 21.06 13.28
C ASN A 375 23.07 20.42 12.08
N LYS A 376 23.34 21.17 11.00
CA LYS A 376 23.93 20.62 9.76
C LYS A 376 25.26 19.89 9.98
N GLU A 377 26.09 20.31 10.93
CA GLU A 377 27.35 19.61 11.25
C GLU A 377 27.21 18.51 12.31
N GLY A 378 26.00 18.28 12.83
CA GLY A 378 25.72 17.26 13.85
C GLY A 378 26.39 17.54 15.19
N ARG A 379 26.72 18.80 15.51
CA ARG A 379 27.46 19.16 16.74
C ARG A 379 26.57 19.74 17.83
N LYS A 380 25.41 20.27 17.47
CA LYS A 380 24.46 20.91 18.38
C LYS A 380 23.04 20.41 18.13
N CYS A 381 22.22 20.41 19.18
CA CYS A 381 20.79 20.20 19.07
C CYS A 381 20.07 21.54 19.10
N LEU A 382 19.39 21.86 18.00
CA LEU A 382 18.58 23.06 17.83
C LEU A 382 17.12 22.71 18.11
N LEU A 383 16.36 23.59 18.77
CA LEU A 383 14.96 23.32 19.07
C LEU A 383 14.11 23.22 17.79
N ILE A 384 13.19 22.27 17.76
CA ILE A 384 12.20 22.11 16.69
C ILE A 384 11.17 23.23 16.82
N ILE A 385 10.78 23.83 15.70
CA ILE A 385 9.91 25.01 15.65
C ILE A 385 8.49 24.63 15.26
N GLU A 386 7.52 24.77 16.15
CA GLU A 386 6.15 24.28 15.91
C GLU A 386 5.27 25.21 15.06
N THR A 387 5.62 26.50 14.99
CA THR A 387 4.80 27.54 14.34
C THR A 387 5.58 28.33 13.31
N LEU A 388 4.88 28.82 12.29
CA LEU A 388 5.47 29.71 11.30
C LEU A 388 5.93 31.02 11.96
N GLU A 389 6.87 31.71 11.34
CA GLU A 389 7.48 32.96 11.82
C GLU A 389 8.26 32.86 13.14
N SER A 390 8.33 31.70 13.76
CA SER A 390 9.16 31.49 14.95
C SER A 390 10.66 31.58 14.62
N PRO A 391 11.48 32.02 15.59
CA PRO A 391 12.90 32.26 15.37
C PRO A 391 13.65 30.97 15.05
N CYS A 392 14.51 31.01 14.04
CA CYS A 392 15.30 29.88 13.61
C CYS A 392 16.74 30.30 13.28
N ASP A 393 17.66 29.35 13.48
CA ASP A 393 19.07 29.46 13.12
C ASP A 393 19.36 28.74 11.80
N GLU A 394 18.76 27.56 11.59
CA GLU A 394 18.98 26.68 10.45
C GLU A 394 17.66 26.07 9.92
N ASP A 395 17.63 25.73 8.63
CA ASP A 395 16.46 25.11 7.94
C ASP A 395 15.97 23.83 8.60
N VAL A 396 16.88 23.09 9.24
CA VAL A 396 16.58 21.80 9.86
C VAL A 396 15.54 21.94 10.98
N GLN A 397 15.48 23.10 11.64
CA GLN A 397 14.52 23.40 12.71
C GLN A 397 13.09 23.55 12.18
N CYS A 398 12.94 24.09 10.97
CA CYS A 398 11.65 24.27 10.31
C CYS A 398 11.23 22.95 9.63
N THR A 399 12.13 22.32 8.86
CA THR A 399 11.81 21.13 8.06
C THR A 399 11.46 19.87 8.87
N ARG A 400 12.02 19.72 10.09
CA ARG A 400 11.76 18.58 10.99
C ARG A 400 10.66 18.83 12.01
N SER A 401 9.86 19.86 11.79
CA SER A 401 8.75 20.27 12.64
C SER A 401 7.38 19.89 12.04
N PRO A 402 6.27 20.18 12.73
CA PRO A 402 4.92 20.09 12.14
C PRO A 402 4.77 20.87 10.82
N LEU A 403 5.60 21.91 10.60
CA LEU A 403 5.65 22.73 9.38
C LEU A 403 5.95 21.91 8.11
N GLY A 404 6.62 20.76 8.28
CA GLY A 404 6.93 19.83 7.20
C GLY A 404 8.12 20.26 6.32
N PRO A 405 8.48 19.43 5.32
CA PRO A 405 9.69 19.59 4.52
C PRO A 405 9.68 20.79 3.57
N LEU A 406 8.52 21.41 3.36
CA LEU A 406 8.34 22.59 2.53
C LEU A 406 8.51 23.91 3.30
N SER A 407 9.04 23.86 4.52
CA SER A 407 9.41 25.04 5.31
C SER A 407 10.92 25.24 5.32
N SER A 408 11.38 26.48 5.42
CA SER A 408 12.79 26.86 5.46
C SER A 408 13.03 28.03 6.41
N CYS A 409 14.24 28.15 6.93
CA CYS A 409 14.65 29.26 7.77
C CYS A 409 15.13 30.41 6.88
N ASN A 410 14.39 31.52 6.87
CA ASN A 410 14.82 32.70 6.13
C ASN A 410 16.03 33.34 6.83
N LEU A 411 17.20 33.29 6.21
CA LEU A 411 18.44 33.80 6.80
C LEU A 411 18.43 35.32 7.04
N GLY A 412 17.61 36.07 6.31
CA GLY A 412 17.47 37.52 6.45
C GLY A 412 16.60 37.90 7.65
N THR A 413 15.46 37.23 7.84
CA THR A 413 14.52 37.52 8.93
C THR A 413 14.77 36.67 10.18
N LYS A 414 15.55 35.59 10.06
CA LYS A 414 15.80 34.56 11.09
C LYS A 414 14.50 33.91 11.58
N ARG A 415 13.56 33.68 10.68
CA ARG A 415 12.24 33.11 10.97
C ARG A 415 11.88 31.99 9.99
N CYS A 416 11.15 30.99 10.46
CA CYS A 416 10.64 29.91 9.60
C CYS A 416 9.54 30.46 8.68
N GLU A 417 9.67 30.19 7.38
CA GLU A 417 8.67 30.50 6.36
C GLU A 417 8.46 29.30 5.44
N CYS A 418 7.34 29.27 4.71
CA CYS A 418 7.18 28.28 3.65
C CYS A 418 8.12 28.61 2.50
N THR A 419 8.66 27.58 1.86
CA THR A 419 9.65 27.74 0.79
C THR A 419 9.10 28.51 -0.40
N GLN A 420 9.89 29.42 -0.96
CA GLN A 420 9.49 30.23 -2.12
C GLN A 420 9.79 29.55 -3.47
N TYR A 421 10.46 28.38 -3.45
CA TYR A 421 10.87 27.69 -4.68
C TYR A 421 9.71 26.98 -5.40
N PHE A 422 8.63 26.71 -4.69
CA PHE A 422 7.45 26.04 -5.20
C PHE A 422 6.19 26.83 -4.85
N PRO A 423 5.10 26.70 -5.62
CA PRO A 423 3.82 27.23 -5.19
C PRO A 423 3.35 26.43 -3.98
N VAL A 424 3.42 27.03 -2.79
CA VAL A 424 3.05 26.40 -1.51
C VAL A 424 1.99 27.22 -0.80
N VAL A 425 1.13 26.54 -0.05
CA VAL A 425 0.09 27.16 0.77
C VAL A 425 0.31 26.76 2.22
N TYR A 426 0.15 27.71 3.14
CA TYR A 426 0.23 27.44 4.58
C TYR A 426 -1.16 27.16 5.13
N HIS A 427 -1.34 25.97 5.70
CA HIS A 427 -2.52 25.62 6.49
C HIS A 427 -2.03 25.13 7.85
N GLU A 428 -2.26 25.93 8.90
CA GLU A 428 -1.65 25.73 10.21
C GLU A 428 -1.78 24.28 10.72
N PRO A 429 -0.68 23.64 11.14
CA PRO A 429 0.68 24.19 11.30
C PRO A 429 1.63 23.85 10.15
N ARG A 430 1.17 23.55 8.91
CA ARG A 430 2.00 22.93 7.86
C ARG A 430 1.99 23.69 6.52
N CYS A 431 3.13 23.67 5.83
CA CYS A 431 3.25 24.10 4.43
C CYS A 431 2.92 22.92 3.48
N TYR A 432 1.95 23.11 2.59
CA TYR A 432 1.53 22.14 1.58
C TYR A 432 1.94 22.60 0.19
N LEU A 433 2.21 21.65 -0.70
CA LEU A 433 2.43 21.97 -2.11
C LEU A 433 1.08 22.31 -2.74
N LYS A 434 0.98 23.45 -3.40
CA LYS A 434 -0.22 23.85 -4.13
C LYS A 434 -0.36 22.97 -5.38
N ARG A 435 -1.54 22.38 -5.55
CA ARG A 435 -1.92 21.51 -6.65
C ARG A 435 -3.11 22.10 -7.40
N GLU A 436 -3.04 22.02 -8.73
CA GLU A 436 -4.14 22.43 -9.59
C GLU A 436 -5.23 21.34 -9.63
N LEU A 437 -6.45 21.71 -10.02
CA LEU A 437 -7.53 20.75 -10.24
C LEU A 437 -7.12 19.67 -11.25
N GLY A 438 -7.43 18.41 -10.93
CA GLY A 438 -7.05 17.23 -11.70
C GLY A 438 -5.67 16.66 -11.38
N ALA A 439 -4.79 17.41 -10.68
CA ALA A 439 -3.50 16.90 -10.23
C ALA A 439 -3.65 15.87 -9.11
N SER A 440 -2.66 15.00 -8.95
CA SER A 440 -2.60 14.06 -7.83
C SER A 440 -2.39 14.78 -6.51
N CYS A 441 -3.09 14.35 -5.47
CA CYS A 441 -3.02 14.91 -4.12
C CYS A 441 -3.07 13.81 -3.06
N GLU A 442 -2.54 14.11 -1.87
CA GLU A 442 -2.67 13.27 -0.67
C GLU A 442 -3.61 13.91 0.37
N SER A 443 -3.73 15.24 0.35
CA SER A 443 -4.54 16.01 1.30
C SER A 443 -5.40 17.08 0.61
N ASN A 444 -6.55 17.42 1.20
CA ASN A 444 -7.42 18.51 0.73
C ASN A 444 -6.69 19.86 0.73
N PHE A 445 -5.78 20.08 1.69
CA PHE A 445 -5.00 21.32 1.81
C PHE A 445 -4.06 21.58 0.63
N GLU A 446 -3.73 20.56 -0.16
CA GLU A 446 -2.95 20.74 -1.39
C GLU A 446 -3.80 21.38 -2.51
N CYS A 447 -5.11 21.16 -2.49
CA CYS A 447 -6.03 21.62 -3.53
C CYS A 447 -6.68 22.98 -3.20
N GLN A 448 -6.66 23.38 -1.93
CA GLN A 448 -7.28 24.62 -1.45
C GLN A 448 -6.38 25.82 -1.73
N GLU A 449 -6.97 26.88 -2.29
CA GLU A 449 -6.28 28.15 -2.57
C GLU A 449 -6.45 29.14 -1.41
N ASP A 450 -7.59 29.04 -0.73
CA ASP A 450 -8.00 29.80 0.46
C ASP A 450 -9.03 28.98 1.26
N SER A 451 -9.45 29.50 2.41
CA SER A 451 -10.48 28.89 3.26
C SER A 451 -11.87 28.80 2.60
N GLU A 452 -12.08 29.48 1.48
CA GLU A 452 -13.35 29.53 0.75
C GLU A 452 -13.35 28.62 -0.49
N SER A 453 -12.23 27.96 -0.80
CA SER A 453 -12.12 27.03 -1.92
C SER A 453 -12.87 25.72 -1.64
N PHE A 454 -13.73 25.36 -2.58
CA PHE A 454 -14.44 24.07 -2.59
C PHE A 454 -13.60 22.93 -3.21
N ALA A 455 -12.32 23.14 -3.47
CA ALA A 455 -11.45 22.11 -4.01
C ALA A 455 -10.99 21.14 -2.91
N GLU A 456 -11.17 19.84 -3.15
CA GLU A 456 -10.85 18.76 -2.22
C GLU A 456 -10.09 17.64 -2.93
N CYS A 457 -9.36 16.82 -2.17
CA CYS A 457 -8.66 15.67 -2.68
C CYS A 457 -9.59 14.46 -2.75
N LEU A 458 -10.25 14.27 -3.89
CA LEU A 458 -11.21 13.19 -4.10
C LEU A 458 -10.56 12.07 -4.92
N ARG A 459 -10.48 10.87 -4.33
CA ARG A 459 -9.87 9.68 -4.97
C ARG A 459 -8.43 9.92 -5.45
N GLY A 460 -7.65 10.66 -4.65
CA GLY A 460 -6.25 10.98 -4.94
C GLY A 460 -6.03 12.02 -6.04
N ARG A 461 -7.08 12.76 -6.44
CA ARG A 461 -6.95 13.92 -7.35
C ARG A 461 -7.72 15.13 -6.85
N CYS A 462 -7.18 16.33 -7.08
CA CYS A 462 -7.86 17.57 -6.74
C CYS A 462 -9.12 17.72 -7.60
N SER A 463 -10.29 17.86 -6.97
CA SER A 463 -11.59 17.97 -7.63
C SER A 463 -12.51 18.87 -6.80
N CYS A 464 -13.56 19.39 -7.44
CA CYS A 464 -14.55 20.20 -6.74
C CYS A 464 -15.46 19.33 -5.85
N GLY A 465 -15.51 19.64 -4.56
CA GLY A 465 -16.35 18.97 -3.56
C GLY A 465 -17.78 19.51 -3.51
N GLY A 466 -18.72 18.68 -3.03
CA GLY A 466 -20.12 19.07 -2.81
C GLY A 466 -20.88 19.45 -4.10
N ASN A 467 -21.65 20.54 -4.03
CA ASN A 467 -22.45 21.07 -5.16
C ASN A 467 -21.67 22.06 -6.04
N SER A 468 -20.34 22.01 -6.00
CA SER A 468 -19.51 22.91 -6.80
C SER A 468 -19.04 22.26 -8.10
N SER A 469 -18.86 23.07 -9.14
CA SER A 469 -18.38 22.62 -10.45
C SER A 469 -17.20 23.48 -10.92
N ILE A 470 -16.40 22.91 -11.83
CA ILE A 470 -15.23 23.59 -12.38
C ILE A 470 -15.70 24.74 -13.30
N SER A 471 -15.37 25.97 -12.92
CA SER A 471 -15.54 27.17 -13.73
C SER A 471 -14.55 27.19 -14.90
N LYS A 472 -14.81 28.05 -15.90
CA LYS A 472 -13.90 28.28 -17.04
C LYS A 472 -12.49 28.73 -16.61
N ASN A 473 -12.36 29.29 -15.41
CA ASN A 473 -11.08 29.73 -14.84
C ASN A 473 -10.39 28.64 -13.99
N HIS A 474 -10.81 27.37 -14.09
CA HIS A 474 -10.27 26.27 -13.30
C HIS A 474 -10.41 26.45 -11.77
N THR A 475 -11.47 27.14 -11.34
CA THR A 475 -11.84 27.30 -9.92
C THR A 475 -13.15 26.58 -9.64
N CYS A 476 -13.37 26.15 -8.40
CA CYS A 476 -14.62 25.53 -7.99
C CYS A 476 -15.67 26.58 -7.64
N ILE A 477 -16.80 26.59 -8.34
CA ILE A 477 -17.93 27.50 -8.08
C ILE A 477 -19.17 26.72 -7.68
N VAL A 478 -19.92 27.20 -6.68
CA VAL A 478 -21.19 26.59 -6.28
C VAL A 478 -22.19 26.70 -7.42
N VAL A 479 -22.76 25.57 -7.84
CA VAL A 479 -23.87 25.58 -8.79
C VAL A 479 -25.13 25.81 -7.99
N GLU A 480 -25.63 27.06 -7.97
CA GLU A 480 -26.98 27.30 -7.47
C GLU A 480 -27.97 26.46 -8.29
N PRO A 481 -28.89 25.72 -7.65
CA PRO A 481 -29.93 25.03 -8.39
C PRO A 481 -30.71 26.09 -9.16
N LEU A 482 -30.79 25.92 -10.49
CA LEU A 482 -31.68 26.70 -11.34
C LEU A 482 -33.05 26.76 -10.66
N LYS A 483 -33.42 27.95 -10.16
CA LYS A 483 -34.81 28.26 -9.89
C LYS A 483 -35.53 28.07 -11.22
N ILE A 484 -36.12 26.90 -11.40
CA ILE A 484 -37.15 26.69 -12.41
C ILE A 484 -38.22 27.72 -12.04
N LEU A 485 -38.22 28.84 -12.76
CA LEU A 485 -39.37 29.72 -12.86
C LEU A 485 -40.49 28.86 -13.44
N SER A 486 -41.22 28.17 -12.56
CA SER A 486 -42.55 27.72 -12.87
C SER A 486 -43.35 28.99 -13.18
N LEU A 487 -43.59 29.23 -14.46
CA LEU A 487 -44.69 30.07 -14.89
C LEU A 487 -45.96 29.46 -14.30
N SER A 488 -46.34 29.94 -13.12
CA SER A 488 -47.68 29.79 -12.58
C SER A 488 -48.59 30.68 -13.42
N ALA A 489 -49.00 30.19 -14.59
CA ALA A 489 -50.29 30.57 -15.13
C ALA A 489 -51.32 30.05 -14.13
N GLY A 490 -51.96 30.99 -13.42
CA GLY A 490 -53.01 30.69 -12.47
C GLY A 490 -54.12 29.90 -13.14
N VAL A 491 -54.29 28.65 -12.72
CA VAL A 491 -55.56 27.94 -12.85
C VAL A 491 -56.00 27.56 -11.45
N ASN A 492 -57.02 28.30 -11.02
CA ASN A 492 -57.79 28.19 -9.81
C ASN A 492 -58.09 26.72 -9.45
N GLN A 493 -57.57 26.24 -8.32
CA GLN A 493 -58.04 25.00 -7.71
C GLN A 493 -59.37 25.26 -7.00
N ASN A 494 -60.46 25.07 -7.75
CA ASN A 494 -61.77 24.78 -7.21
C ASN A 494 -62.60 24.19 -8.35
N PHE A 495 -62.48 22.90 -8.65
CA PHE A 495 -63.56 22.14 -9.27
C PHE A 495 -63.26 20.62 -9.24
N ASN A 496 -64.22 19.89 -8.65
CA ASN A 496 -64.52 18.45 -8.80
C ASN A 496 -63.71 17.39 -8.06
N PHE A 497 -64.02 17.30 -6.77
CA PHE A 497 -63.97 16.08 -5.94
C PHE A 497 -65.25 15.23 -6.11
N GLN A 498 -65.68 14.94 -7.35
CA GLN A 498 -66.97 14.25 -7.65
C GLN A 498 -66.89 13.19 -8.76
N LEU A 499 -65.70 12.63 -9.07
CA LEU A 499 -65.58 11.60 -10.11
C LEU A 499 -64.89 10.30 -9.68
N PHE A 500 -64.53 10.14 -8.40
CA PHE A 500 -63.94 8.90 -7.88
C PHE A 500 -64.88 8.02 -7.03
N ILE A 501 -66.14 8.41 -6.84
CA ILE A 501 -67.13 7.61 -6.09
C ILE A 501 -67.99 6.72 -7.00
N TRP A 502 -68.02 6.94 -8.32
CA TRP A 502 -68.86 6.18 -9.24
C TRP A 502 -68.27 4.86 -9.77
N MET A 503 -66.98 4.58 -9.53
CA MET A 503 -66.35 3.33 -9.99
C MET A 503 -66.22 2.23 -8.93
N TRP A 504 -66.59 2.49 -7.67
CA TRP A 504 -66.58 1.48 -6.60
C TRP A 504 -67.97 0.91 -6.26
N VAL A 505 -69.07 1.51 -6.77
CA VAL A 505 -70.45 1.05 -6.47
C VAL A 505 -71.03 0.12 -7.54
N VAL A 506 -70.44 0.04 -8.75
CA VAL A 506 -70.93 -0.84 -9.83
C VAL A 506 -70.36 -2.26 -9.76
N ALA A 507 -69.33 -2.51 -8.94
CA ALA A 507 -68.72 -3.84 -8.80
C ALA A 507 -69.38 -4.75 -7.74
N ILE A 508 -70.37 -4.28 -6.97
CA ILE A 508 -71.04 -5.08 -5.91
C ILE A 508 -72.47 -5.50 -6.29
N SER A 509 -73.01 -5.08 -7.45
CA SER A 509 -74.39 -5.42 -7.85
C SER A 509 -74.53 -6.53 -8.89
N LEU A 510 -73.45 -7.25 -9.22
CA LEU A 510 -73.46 -8.31 -10.25
C LEU A 510 -73.10 -9.71 -9.69
N GLN A 511 -73.59 -10.03 -8.48
CA GLN A 511 -73.59 -11.39 -7.92
C GLN A 511 -74.93 -11.86 -7.32
N PHE A 512 -76.05 -11.17 -7.57
CA PHE A 512 -77.37 -11.69 -7.19
C PHE A 512 -78.36 -11.50 -8.34
N LEU A 513 -78.38 -12.44 -9.28
CA LEU A 513 -79.55 -12.82 -10.09
C LEU A 513 -79.22 -14.15 -10.79
N GLY A 514 -79.53 -15.23 -10.09
CA GLY A 514 -79.27 -16.60 -10.51
C GLY A 514 -79.89 -17.61 -9.53
N ALA A 515 -81.16 -17.42 -9.17
CA ALA A 515 -82.01 -18.45 -8.57
C ALA A 515 -83.49 -18.10 -8.82
N THR A 516 -84.20 -19.09 -9.37
CA THR A 516 -85.62 -19.22 -9.76
C THR A 516 -86.11 -18.39 -10.93
#